data_AF-A0ABD2XMR0-F1
#
_entry.id   AF-A0ABD2XMR0-F1
#
_cell.length_a   1.000
_cell.length_b   1.000
_cell.length_c   1.000
_cell.angle_alpha   90.00
_cell.angle_beta   90.00
_cell.angle_gamma   90.00
#
_symmetry.space_group_name_H-M   'P 1'
#
loop_
_entity.id
_entity.type
_entity.pdbx_description
1 polymer ?
#
loop_
_entity_poly.entity_id
_entity_poly.type
_entity_poly.pdbx_seq_one_letter_code
_entity_poly.pdbx_strand_id
1 'polypeptide(L)'
;MSISNLPDYLRTHVNSIKLVALCKESEFNHEKVYGLIVRDLEILEKQGLKIGNLNIRGALLYISGDNLGHHGLGGFVENFSTSEYFCRFCMITRSDLNCETNCCAKFSKRSIESYNQALLEIGNKNSYQGIKFDSIFNKLEHFHVCNTGLAPCLAHDLFEGVVAYDLKLYIDYFINDGWFTLKQLNKLIDAFQYSSDDRKDKPCTIIATSNKLSGGACQIWNFLRLFPLIIYEKLKNINDHVWQLLMLLSEIVDIICAPVIHKSILGYLQALIFDYISGRQRSIDSAPLRPKHHFLTHYPYLILQFGPLIKVWTLRFESKHRYFKKVIRSSQNFKNPTASLSNKHELSQCLVRLGSDRRLDLNLYETTEFKISMYNNEMQKILFNARLPENIMLYQKIVYKGTTYKAGNVLFINQKAYKFDNTFGKICLILCSDDYVWILFEILENEFIDYINVYKVGKILSYRCVNLLDLVYYKPMVEYQASNMLCIKPSHGFVSECL
;
A
#
# COMPACT_ATOMS: atom_id res chain seq x y z
N MET A 1 -12.44 -13.03 3.59
CA MET A 1 -12.15 -13.47 2.21
C MET A 1 -12.62 -12.40 1.23
N SER A 2 -11.87 -12.23 0.13
CA SER A 2 -12.20 -11.33 -0.97
C SER A 2 -12.11 -12.10 -2.28
N ILE A 3 -12.91 -11.73 -3.27
CA ILE A 3 -12.90 -12.33 -4.61
C ILE A 3 -11.92 -11.54 -5.48
N SER A 4 -10.92 -12.21 -6.06
CA SER A 4 -9.77 -11.54 -6.69
C SER A 4 -10.05 -10.99 -8.09
N ASN A 5 -10.94 -11.64 -8.86
CA ASN A 5 -11.31 -11.24 -10.22
C ASN A 5 -12.38 -10.11 -10.28
N LEU A 6 -12.67 -9.45 -9.16
CA LEU A 6 -13.47 -8.23 -9.15
C LEU A 6 -12.58 -7.00 -9.42
N PRO A 7 -13.12 -5.94 -10.08
CA PRO A 7 -12.44 -4.66 -10.22
C PRO A 7 -11.88 -4.13 -8.88
N ASP A 8 -10.71 -3.48 -8.91
CA ASP A 8 -9.98 -3.07 -7.70
C ASP A 8 -10.81 -2.18 -6.76
N TYR A 9 -11.59 -1.26 -7.31
CA TYR A 9 -12.47 -0.37 -6.53
C TYR A 9 -13.57 -1.13 -5.77
N LEU A 10 -14.01 -2.29 -6.29
CA LEU A 10 -14.95 -3.19 -5.62
C LEU A 10 -14.22 -4.06 -4.60
N ARG A 11 -13.08 -4.64 -4.99
CA ARG A 11 -12.31 -5.57 -4.15
C ARG A 11 -11.76 -4.93 -2.88
N THR A 12 -11.37 -3.66 -2.96
CA THR A 12 -10.82 -2.91 -1.81
C THR A 12 -11.89 -2.37 -0.85
N HIS A 13 -13.17 -2.47 -1.22
CA HIS A 13 -14.26 -2.00 -0.38
C HIS A 13 -14.53 -2.97 0.79
N VAL A 14 -14.65 -2.44 2.02
CA VAL A 14 -14.79 -3.27 3.23
C VAL A 14 -16.06 -4.13 3.26
N ASN A 15 -17.10 -3.77 2.51
CA ASN A 15 -18.32 -4.58 2.40
C ASN A 15 -18.19 -5.74 1.42
N SER A 16 -17.23 -5.68 0.51
CA SER A 16 -16.88 -6.79 -0.38
C SER A 16 -16.12 -7.89 0.34
N ILE A 17 -15.47 -7.55 1.47
CA ILE A 17 -14.79 -8.51 2.35
C ILE A 17 -15.84 -9.33 3.12
N LYS A 18 -15.87 -10.64 2.83
CA LYS A 18 -16.77 -11.61 3.46
C LYS A 18 -16.12 -12.24 4.70
N LEU A 19 -16.92 -12.39 5.74
CA LEU A 19 -16.55 -13.14 6.93
C LEU A 19 -16.57 -14.63 6.56
N VAL A 20 -15.55 -15.36 7.00
CA VAL A 20 -15.47 -16.82 6.80
C VAL A 20 -15.56 -17.53 8.13
N ALA A 21 -14.75 -17.13 9.10
CA ALA A 21 -14.75 -17.72 10.44
C ALA A 21 -14.44 -16.66 11.51
N LEU A 22 -14.96 -16.91 12.71
CA LEU A 22 -14.59 -16.22 13.94
C LEU A 22 -14.24 -17.29 14.98
N CYS A 23 -13.06 -17.21 15.56
CA CYS A 23 -12.58 -18.13 16.59
C CYS A 23 -12.01 -17.31 17.74
N LYS A 24 -12.22 -17.75 18.98
CA LYS A 24 -11.46 -17.20 20.11
C LYS A 24 -10.04 -17.74 20.04
N GLU A 25 -9.07 -16.90 20.38
CA GLU A 25 -7.66 -17.28 20.37
C GLU A 25 -7.37 -18.47 21.30
N SER A 26 -7.98 -18.48 22.49
CA SER A 26 -7.86 -19.59 23.46
C SER A 26 -8.43 -20.93 22.98
N GLU A 27 -9.30 -20.91 21.98
CA GLU A 27 -9.97 -22.10 21.42
C GLU A 27 -9.37 -22.46 20.05
N PHE A 28 -8.37 -21.73 19.59
CA PHE A 28 -7.81 -21.90 18.26
C PHE A 28 -6.96 -23.17 18.17
N ASN A 29 -7.29 -24.01 17.19
CA ASN A 29 -6.50 -25.15 16.78
C ASN A 29 -6.41 -25.16 15.25
N HIS A 30 -5.18 -25.28 14.73
CA HIS A 30 -4.90 -25.11 13.31
C HIS A 30 -5.78 -26.01 12.43
N GLU A 31 -5.79 -27.32 12.69
CA GLU A 31 -6.55 -28.28 11.88
C GLU A 31 -8.07 -28.16 12.12
N LYS A 32 -8.52 -28.01 13.37
CA LYS A 32 -9.97 -27.93 13.67
C LYS A 32 -10.63 -26.69 13.06
N VAL A 33 -9.93 -25.56 13.03
CA VAL A 33 -10.46 -24.30 12.52
C VAL A 33 -10.26 -24.19 11.01
N TYR A 34 -9.03 -24.35 10.53
CA TYR A 34 -8.75 -24.19 9.10
C TYR A 34 -9.15 -25.40 8.27
N GLY A 35 -9.21 -26.61 8.84
CA GLY A 35 -9.63 -27.82 8.11
C GLY A 35 -11.07 -27.75 7.60
N LEU A 36 -11.97 -27.05 8.32
CA LEU A 36 -13.32 -26.78 7.83
C LEU A 36 -13.30 -25.85 6.60
N ILE A 37 -12.48 -24.81 6.66
CA ILE A 37 -12.33 -23.84 5.56
C ILE A 37 -11.70 -24.51 4.33
N VAL A 38 -10.67 -25.33 4.53
CA VAL A 38 -10.01 -26.09 3.47
C VAL A 38 -10.98 -27.05 2.80
N ARG A 39 -11.81 -27.77 3.57
CA ARG A 39 -12.82 -28.67 3.01
C ARG A 39 -13.81 -27.93 2.10
N ASP A 40 -14.27 -26.74 2.51
CA ASP A 40 -15.15 -25.92 1.68
C ASP A 40 -14.43 -25.44 0.40
N LEU A 41 -13.15 -25.05 0.50
CA LEU A 41 -12.33 -24.67 -0.65
C LEU A 41 -12.09 -25.84 -1.61
N GLU A 42 -11.86 -27.06 -1.12
CA GLU A 42 -11.73 -28.27 -1.94
C GLU A 42 -13.02 -28.55 -2.74
N ILE A 43 -14.19 -28.31 -2.15
CA ILE A 43 -15.47 -28.42 -2.86
C ILE A 43 -15.54 -27.36 -3.98
N LEU A 44 -15.14 -26.11 -3.68
CA LEU A 44 -15.15 -25.03 -4.67
C LEU A 44 -14.20 -25.26 -5.84
N GLU A 45 -13.02 -25.84 -5.61
CA GLU A 45 -12.02 -26.07 -6.68
C GLU A 45 -12.36 -27.31 -7.52
N LYS A 46 -12.82 -28.42 -6.90
CA LYS A 46 -13.08 -29.69 -7.59
C LYS A 46 -14.48 -29.77 -8.18
N GLN A 47 -15.50 -29.38 -7.40
CA GLN A 47 -16.91 -29.52 -7.79
C GLN A 47 -17.44 -28.20 -8.40
N GLY A 48 -17.17 -27.08 -7.73
CA GLY A 48 -17.70 -25.76 -8.07
C GLY A 48 -19.09 -25.49 -7.47
N LEU A 49 -19.63 -24.31 -7.77
CA LEU A 49 -20.96 -23.85 -7.38
C LEU A 49 -21.86 -23.72 -8.59
N LYS A 50 -23.02 -24.37 -8.56
CA LYS A 50 -24.05 -24.21 -9.58
C LYS A 50 -24.85 -22.93 -9.35
N ILE A 51 -24.71 -21.96 -10.26
CA ILE A 51 -25.43 -20.68 -10.24
C ILE A 51 -26.22 -20.58 -11.54
N GLY A 52 -27.54 -20.80 -11.45
CA GLY A 52 -28.39 -20.98 -12.62
C GLY A 52 -27.91 -22.15 -13.47
N ASN A 53 -27.54 -21.87 -14.73
CA ASN A 53 -27.03 -22.87 -15.67
C ASN A 53 -25.49 -22.95 -15.70
N LEU A 54 -24.79 -22.11 -14.93
CA LEU A 54 -23.33 -22.08 -14.90
C LEU A 54 -22.80 -22.88 -13.71
N ASN A 55 -21.73 -23.63 -13.91
CA ASN A 55 -20.93 -24.18 -12.83
C ASN A 55 -19.66 -23.34 -12.66
N ILE A 56 -19.57 -22.60 -11.56
CA ILE A 56 -18.45 -21.69 -11.28
C ILE A 56 -17.52 -22.36 -10.29
N ARG A 57 -16.27 -22.59 -10.70
CA ARG A 57 -15.21 -23.07 -9.80
C ARG A 57 -14.42 -21.90 -9.24
N GLY A 58 -13.83 -22.12 -8.07
CA GLY A 58 -12.96 -21.14 -7.42
C GLY A 58 -11.79 -21.83 -6.75
N ALA A 59 -10.64 -21.18 -6.74
CA ALA A 59 -9.43 -21.66 -6.07
C ALA A 59 -8.87 -20.58 -5.14
N LEU A 60 -8.17 -21.01 -4.10
CA LEU A 60 -7.45 -20.10 -3.20
C LEU A 60 -6.19 -19.58 -3.91
N LEU A 61 -6.16 -18.29 -4.23
CA LEU A 61 -5.01 -17.68 -4.89
C LEU A 61 -3.85 -17.42 -3.92
N TYR A 62 -4.12 -16.74 -2.81
CA TYR A 62 -3.16 -16.47 -1.75
C TYR A 62 -3.88 -16.12 -0.44
N ILE A 63 -3.14 -16.12 0.66
CA ILE A 63 -3.59 -15.64 1.97
C ILE A 63 -2.86 -14.34 2.30
N SER A 64 -3.61 -13.36 2.81
CA SER A 64 -3.07 -12.10 3.37
C SER A 64 -3.01 -12.19 4.89
N GLY A 65 -1.91 -11.70 5.45
CA GLY A 65 -1.60 -11.77 6.87
C GLY A 65 -0.33 -10.99 7.18
N ASP A 66 -0.12 -10.67 8.46
CA ASP A 66 1.17 -10.20 8.94
C ASP A 66 2.15 -11.38 9.04
N ASN A 67 3.42 -11.11 9.39
CA ASN A 67 4.40 -12.19 9.48
C ASN A 67 4.06 -13.23 10.55
N LEU A 68 3.54 -12.80 11.69
CA LEU A 68 3.20 -13.71 12.78
C LEU A 68 2.08 -14.66 12.35
N GLY A 69 1.00 -14.11 11.79
CA GLY A 69 -0.12 -14.89 11.27
C GLY A 69 0.30 -15.81 10.13
N HIS A 70 1.15 -15.36 9.20
CA HIS A 70 1.65 -16.23 8.12
C HIS A 70 2.57 -17.33 8.60
N HIS A 71 3.41 -17.08 9.60
CA HIS A 71 4.26 -18.13 10.15
C HIS A 71 3.41 -19.18 10.86
N GLY A 72 2.48 -18.76 11.71
CA GLY A 72 1.56 -19.68 12.38
C GLY A 72 0.61 -20.43 11.44
N LEU A 73 0.19 -19.80 10.33
CA LEU A 73 -0.64 -20.47 9.32
C LEU A 73 0.18 -21.41 8.44
N GLY A 74 1.39 -21.01 8.05
CA GLY A 74 2.24 -21.80 7.17
C GLY A 74 3.02 -22.92 7.87
N GLY A 75 2.89 -23.04 9.19
CA GLY A 75 3.67 -24.00 9.98
C GLY A 75 5.13 -23.58 10.15
N PHE A 76 5.47 -22.31 9.95
CA PHE A 76 6.81 -21.78 10.20
C PHE A 76 6.99 -21.35 11.66
N VAL A 77 8.24 -21.27 12.12
CA VAL A 77 8.56 -20.78 13.47
C VAL A 77 8.20 -19.30 13.63
N GLU A 78 7.38 -18.96 14.63
CA GLU A 78 6.91 -17.61 14.95
C GLU A 78 7.88 -16.80 15.82
N ASN A 79 9.19 -16.94 15.56
CA ASN A 79 10.21 -16.22 16.30
C ASN A 79 11.14 -15.49 15.34
N PHE A 80 11.01 -14.16 15.28
CA PHE A 80 11.80 -13.31 14.38
C PHE A 80 13.05 -12.73 15.06
N SER A 81 13.20 -12.91 16.36
CA SER A 81 14.32 -12.32 17.12
C SER A 81 15.50 -13.27 17.21
N THR A 82 15.25 -14.55 17.55
CA THR A 82 16.31 -15.53 17.82
C THR A 82 16.27 -16.77 16.94
N SER A 83 15.22 -17.00 16.14
CA SER A 83 15.22 -18.10 15.18
C SER A 83 16.37 -17.94 14.17
N GLU A 84 17.08 -19.03 13.94
CA GLU A 84 18.09 -19.15 12.89
C GLU A 84 17.43 -18.97 11.52
N TYR A 85 16.35 -19.71 11.25
CA TYR A 85 15.58 -19.62 10.02
C TYR A 85 14.29 -18.82 10.26
N PHE A 86 14.37 -17.51 10.04
CA PHE A 86 13.27 -16.58 10.30
C PHE A 86 12.50 -16.19 9.02
N CYS A 87 13.00 -16.53 7.84
CA CYS A 87 12.40 -16.15 6.56
C CYS A 87 11.59 -17.29 5.97
N ARG A 88 10.34 -17.01 5.57
CA ARG A 88 9.46 -17.98 4.87
C ARG A 88 9.68 -18.02 3.35
N PHE A 89 10.44 -17.09 2.80
CA PHE A 89 10.66 -16.99 1.34
C PHE A 89 11.96 -17.68 0.91
N CYS A 90 12.98 -17.74 1.77
CA CYS A 90 14.27 -18.34 1.47
C CYS A 90 14.93 -18.98 2.71
N MET A 91 16.11 -19.56 2.49
CA MET A 91 16.89 -20.29 3.47
C MET A 91 17.97 -19.46 4.20
N ILE A 92 17.84 -18.12 4.20
CA ILE A 92 18.78 -17.27 4.96
C ILE A 92 18.81 -17.65 6.45
N THR A 93 20.00 -17.67 7.03
CA THR A 93 20.18 -17.84 8.47
C THR A 93 20.35 -16.50 9.19
N ARG A 94 20.19 -16.49 10.51
CA ARG A 94 20.50 -15.32 11.35
C ARG A 94 21.96 -14.89 11.19
N SER A 95 22.87 -15.86 11.15
CA SER A 95 24.30 -15.61 10.99
C SER A 95 24.58 -14.92 9.66
N ASP A 96 23.91 -15.34 8.59
CA ASP A 96 24.02 -14.69 7.28
C ASP A 96 23.49 -13.26 7.29
N LEU A 97 22.35 -13.01 7.93
CA LEU A 97 21.77 -11.65 8.03
C LEU A 97 22.73 -10.68 8.74
N ASN A 98 23.43 -11.16 9.77
CA ASN A 98 24.35 -10.36 10.57
C ASN A 98 25.74 -10.21 9.90
N CYS A 99 25.99 -10.92 8.81
CA CYS A 99 27.28 -10.91 8.13
C CYS A 99 27.34 -9.78 7.10
N GLU A 100 28.28 -8.84 7.28
CA GLU A 100 28.42 -7.65 6.41
C GLU A 100 28.73 -7.99 4.95
N THR A 101 29.46 -9.08 4.70
CA THR A 101 29.77 -9.54 3.34
C THR A 101 28.58 -10.20 2.64
N ASN A 102 27.53 -10.57 3.38
CA ASN A 102 26.35 -11.27 2.88
C ASN A 102 25.15 -10.36 2.61
N CYS A 103 25.27 -9.03 2.72
CA CYS A 103 24.21 -8.09 2.33
C CYS A 103 23.73 -8.29 0.87
N CYS A 104 24.55 -8.95 0.04
CA CYS A 104 24.37 -9.18 -1.38
C CYS A 104 24.00 -10.64 -1.75
N ALA A 105 23.97 -11.56 -0.78
CA ALA A 105 23.87 -12.98 -1.06
C ALA A 105 22.46 -13.38 -1.52
N LYS A 106 22.38 -14.10 -2.66
CA LYS A 106 21.14 -14.75 -3.10
C LYS A 106 20.99 -16.08 -2.38
N PHE A 107 20.04 -16.14 -1.45
CA PHE A 107 19.71 -17.38 -0.74
C PHE A 107 18.75 -18.24 -1.57
N SER A 108 18.89 -19.56 -1.44
CA SER A 108 17.95 -20.50 -2.05
C SER A 108 16.52 -20.22 -1.57
N LYS A 109 15.59 -20.14 -2.52
CA LYS A 109 14.18 -19.95 -2.20
C LYS A 109 13.64 -21.23 -1.56
N ARG A 110 12.68 -21.08 -0.65
CA ARG A 110 11.90 -22.22 -0.20
C ARG A 110 11.01 -22.71 -1.33
N SER A 111 11.04 -24.00 -1.58
CA SER A 111 10.15 -24.69 -2.52
C SER A 111 9.29 -25.71 -1.80
N ILE A 112 8.30 -26.30 -2.51
CA ILE A 112 7.47 -27.38 -1.98
C ILE A 112 8.35 -28.55 -1.52
N GLU A 113 9.36 -28.89 -2.32
CA GLU A 113 10.30 -29.97 -2.04
C GLU A 113 11.10 -29.69 -0.76
N SER A 114 11.65 -28.47 -0.62
CA SER A 114 12.41 -28.11 0.59
C SER A 114 11.52 -28.10 1.85
N TYR A 115 10.24 -27.74 1.70
CA TYR A 115 9.29 -27.72 2.80
C TYR A 115 8.96 -29.16 3.25
N ASN A 116 8.66 -30.03 2.29
CA ASN A 116 8.38 -31.45 2.55
C ASN A 116 9.59 -32.17 3.13
N GLN A 117 10.79 -31.90 2.62
CA GLN A 117 12.01 -32.47 3.20
C GLN A 117 12.18 -32.03 4.66
N ALA A 118 11.99 -30.74 4.94
CA ALA A 118 12.09 -30.26 6.31
C ALA A 118 11.09 -30.95 7.25
N LEU A 119 9.85 -31.20 6.80
CA LEU A 119 8.85 -31.95 7.58
C LEU A 119 9.32 -33.37 7.93
N LEU A 120 9.96 -34.08 6.99
CA LEU A 120 10.50 -35.42 7.23
C LEU A 120 11.66 -35.39 8.26
N GLU A 121 12.45 -34.32 8.26
CA GLU A 121 13.63 -34.15 9.12
C GLU A 121 13.31 -33.60 10.53
N ILE A 122 12.06 -33.22 10.81
CA ILE A 122 11.66 -32.71 12.14
C ILE A 122 11.95 -33.75 13.23
N GLY A 123 11.57 -35.01 13.00
CA GLY A 123 11.71 -36.08 13.98
C GLY A 123 11.14 -35.70 15.35
N ASN A 124 11.98 -35.77 16.39
CA ASN A 124 11.62 -35.40 17.77
C ASN A 124 11.90 -33.91 18.11
N LYS A 125 12.31 -33.09 17.14
CA LYS A 125 12.59 -31.66 17.35
C LYS A 125 11.30 -30.84 17.26
N ASN A 126 11.30 -29.64 17.82
CA ASN A 126 10.17 -28.71 17.69
C ASN A 126 10.06 -28.09 16.28
N SER A 127 11.16 -28.07 15.53
CA SER A 127 11.21 -27.56 14.17
C SER A 127 12.48 -28.02 13.46
N TYR A 128 12.48 -28.05 12.13
CA TYR A 128 13.66 -28.19 11.29
C TYR A 128 13.67 -27.10 10.22
N GLN A 129 14.81 -26.42 10.05
CA GLN A 129 14.97 -25.29 9.12
C GLN A 129 13.81 -24.28 9.16
N GLY A 130 13.31 -23.99 10.37
CA GLY A 130 12.23 -23.02 10.59
C GLY A 130 10.81 -23.52 10.27
N ILE A 131 10.61 -24.82 10.02
CA ILE A 131 9.30 -25.46 9.80
C ILE A 131 8.95 -26.37 11.00
N LYS A 132 7.72 -26.29 11.49
CA LYS A 132 7.19 -26.97 12.67
C LYS A 132 6.17 -28.06 12.36
N PHE A 133 5.32 -27.83 11.35
CA PHE A 133 4.23 -28.73 10.97
C PHE A 133 3.75 -28.41 9.57
N ASP A 134 3.02 -29.33 8.95
CA ASP A 134 2.43 -29.14 7.62
C ASP A 134 1.14 -28.32 7.70
N SER A 135 1.08 -27.23 6.94
CA SER A 135 -0.13 -26.39 6.87
C SER A 135 -1.28 -27.15 6.23
N ILE A 136 -2.46 -27.13 6.85
CA ILE A 136 -3.64 -27.83 6.30
C ILE A 136 -4.05 -27.30 4.91
N PHE A 137 -3.68 -26.06 4.58
CA PHE A 137 -3.94 -25.47 3.27
C PHE A 137 -3.12 -26.08 2.13
N ASN A 138 -2.01 -26.77 2.44
CA ASN A 138 -1.19 -27.46 1.43
C ASN A 138 -1.92 -28.65 0.79
N LYS A 139 -3.10 -29.05 1.30
CA LYS A 139 -3.97 -30.07 0.69
C LYS A 139 -4.72 -29.58 -0.56
N LEU A 140 -4.82 -28.27 -0.76
CA LEU A 140 -5.51 -27.67 -1.91
C LEU A 140 -4.71 -27.86 -3.20
N GLU A 141 -5.41 -28.10 -4.31
CA GLU A 141 -4.76 -28.45 -5.59
C GLU A 141 -3.89 -27.32 -6.17
N HIS A 142 -4.32 -26.07 -5.98
CA HIS A 142 -3.70 -24.90 -6.60
C HIS A 142 -2.98 -23.97 -5.61
N PHE A 143 -2.80 -24.41 -4.36
CA PHE A 143 -2.20 -23.60 -3.31
C PHE A 143 -1.15 -24.38 -2.52
N HIS A 144 -0.01 -23.74 -2.26
CA HIS A 144 0.95 -24.22 -1.28
C HIS A 144 1.67 -23.02 -0.63
N VAL A 145 1.98 -23.12 0.67
CA VAL A 145 2.61 -22.03 1.43
C VAL A 145 3.96 -21.58 0.83
N CYS A 146 4.74 -22.51 0.30
CA CYS A 146 5.99 -22.26 -0.43
C CYS A 146 5.85 -22.03 -1.95
N ASN A 147 4.66 -22.20 -2.54
CA ASN A 147 4.40 -21.77 -3.92
C ASN A 147 3.88 -20.31 -3.95
N THR A 148 4.53 -19.45 -3.16
CA THR A 148 4.08 -18.07 -2.91
C THR A 148 2.61 -17.96 -2.51
N GLY A 149 2.10 -18.90 -1.70
CA GLY A 149 0.73 -18.83 -1.17
C GLY A 149 0.52 -17.74 -0.11
N LEU A 150 1.59 -17.25 0.54
CA LEU A 150 1.51 -16.31 1.67
C LEU A 150 2.09 -14.94 1.30
N ALA A 151 1.21 -13.98 1.00
CA ALA A 151 1.59 -12.66 0.53
C ALA A 151 2.43 -11.87 1.56
N PRO A 152 3.30 -10.93 1.17
CA PRO A 152 3.91 -9.99 2.12
C PRO A 152 2.88 -8.95 2.59
N CYS A 153 3.17 -8.26 3.70
CA CYS A 153 2.32 -7.16 4.15
C CYS A 153 3.13 -5.87 4.28
N LEU A 154 3.00 -4.99 3.28
CA LEU A 154 3.71 -3.71 3.25
C LEU A 154 3.48 -2.86 4.51
N ALA A 155 2.27 -2.86 5.08
CA ALA A 155 1.97 -2.09 6.29
C ALA A 155 2.89 -2.48 7.45
N HIS A 156 3.00 -3.78 7.73
CA HIS A 156 3.77 -4.29 8.84
C HIS A 156 5.27 -4.38 8.51
N ASP A 157 5.61 -4.82 7.31
CA ASP A 157 6.99 -5.07 6.89
C ASP A 157 7.73 -3.76 6.63
N LEU A 158 7.14 -2.90 5.81
CA LEU A 158 7.75 -1.66 5.36
C LEU A 158 7.49 -0.53 6.34
N PHE A 159 6.23 -0.16 6.60
CA PHE A 159 5.92 1.07 7.35
C PHE A 159 6.13 0.93 8.85
N GLU A 160 5.46 -0.03 9.51
CA GLU A 160 5.65 -0.28 10.96
C GLU A 160 6.97 -1.01 11.27
N GLY A 161 7.68 -1.43 10.22
CA GLY A 161 8.93 -2.15 10.25
C GLY A 161 10.10 -1.27 9.85
N VAL A 162 10.55 -1.40 8.61
CA VAL A 162 11.76 -0.72 8.11
C VAL A 162 11.68 0.80 8.31
N VAL A 163 10.65 1.44 7.78
CA VAL A 163 10.52 2.91 7.76
C VAL A 163 10.42 3.49 9.18
N ALA A 164 9.57 2.93 10.05
CA ALA A 164 9.43 3.46 11.41
C ALA A 164 10.73 3.43 12.22
N TYR A 165 11.61 2.47 11.96
CA TYR A 165 12.89 2.33 12.67
C TYR A 165 13.97 3.17 12.00
N ASP A 166 14.16 3.03 10.69
CA ASP A 166 15.24 3.73 10.00
C ASP A 166 15.01 5.24 9.91
N LEU A 167 13.78 5.70 9.69
CA LEU A 167 13.49 7.14 9.73
C LEU A 167 13.76 7.73 11.12
N LYS A 168 13.54 6.98 12.21
CA LYS A 168 13.91 7.44 13.56
C LYS A 168 15.43 7.58 13.69
N LEU A 169 16.19 6.59 13.23
CA LEU A 169 17.65 6.61 13.26
C LEU A 169 18.21 7.79 12.44
N TYR A 170 17.65 8.05 11.26
CA TYR A 170 18.07 9.18 10.43
C TYR A 170 17.75 10.52 11.09
N ILE A 171 16.57 10.64 11.71
CA ILE A 171 16.20 11.85 12.47
C ILE A 171 17.19 12.08 13.63
N ASP A 172 17.54 11.04 14.38
CA ASP A 172 18.51 11.15 15.47
C ASP A 172 19.90 11.55 14.95
N TYR A 173 20.32 10.98 13.82
CA TYR A 173 21.55 11.36 13.14
C TYR A 173 21.54 12.86 12.77
N PHE A 174 20.50 13.35 12.09
CA PHE A 174 20.40 14.77 11.71
C PHE A 174 20.33 15.71 12.92
N ILE A 175 19.74 15.28 14.03
CA ILE A 175 19.75 16.04 15.29
C ILE A 175 21.17 16.14 15.86
N ASN A 176 21.90 15.03 15.88
CA ASN A 176 23.27 14.97 16.38
C ASN A 176 24.24 15.79 15.50
N ASP A 177 24.02 15.81 14.18
CA ASP A 177 24.75 16.66 13.23
C ASP A 177 24.24 18.13 13.22
N GLY A 178 23.29 18.44 14.10
CA GLY A 178 22.80 19.79 14.35
C GLY A 178 22.01 20.40 13.19
N TRP A 179 21.38 19.61 12.32
CA TRP A 179 20.48 20.11 11.27
C TRP A 179 19.28 20.83 11.90
N PHE A 180 18.74 20.25 12.96
CA PHE A 180 17.65 20.78 13.76
C PHE A 180 17.61 20.09 15.13
N THR A 181 16.88 20.63 16.09
CA THR A 181 16.58 19.96 17.37
C THR A 181 15.27 19.18 17.29
N LEU A 182 15.08 18.19 18.18
CA LEU A 182 13.81 17.46 18.28
C LEU A 182 12.61 18.40 18.50
N LYS A 183 12.78 19.44 19.32
CA LYS A 183 11.76 20.45 19.59
C LYS A 183 11.41 21.24 18.31
N GLN A 184 12.42 21.61 17.52
CA GLN A 184 12.20 22.26 16.23
C GLN A 184 11.47 21.34 15.26
N LEU A 185 11.88 20.08 15.13
CA LEU A 185 11.23 19.12 14.24
C LEU A 185 9.75 18.91 14.60
N ASN A 186 9.43 18.68 15.88
CA ASN A 186 8.04 18.54 16.32
C ASN A 186 7.21 19.80 16.01
N LYS A 187 7.79 21.00 16.19
CA LYS A 187 7.13 22.27 15.81
C LYS A 187 6.89 22.35 14.29
N LEU A 188 7.85 21.92 13.47
CA LEU A 188 7.71 21.89 12.01
C LEU A 188 6.60 20.92 11.58
N ILE A 189 6.56 19.73 12.17
CA ILE A 189 5.47 18.74 11.94
C ILE A 189 4.12 19.34 12.31
N ASP A 190 4.02 20.09 13.42
CA ASP A 190 2.74 20.69 13.82
C ASP A 190 2.30 21.83 12.89
N ALA A 191 3.25 22.65 12.46
CA ALA A 191 3.01 23.84 11.64
C ALA A 191 2.88 23.55 10.14
N PHE A 192 3.28 22.37 9.66
CA PHE A 192 3.23 22.02 8.24
C PHE A 192 1.79 22.11 7.69
N GLN A 193 1.65 22.70 6.51
CA GLN A 193 0.37 22.90 5.83
C GLN A 193 -0.07 21.63 5.11
N TYR A 194 -0.57 20.66 5.87
CA TYR A 194 -1.09 19.40 5.32
C TYR A 194 -2.33 19.64 4.47
N SER A 195 -2.45 18.86 3.39
CA SER A 195 -3.72 18.70 2.68
C SER A 195 -4.80 18.12 3.61
N SER A 196 -6.07 18.26 3.23
CA SER A 196 -7.19 17.68 4.01
C SER A 196 -7.09 16.16 4.17
N ASP A 197 -6.49 15.47 3.21
CA ASP A 197 -6.30 14.03 3.27
C ASP A 197 -5.08 13.66 4.13
N ASP A 198 -3.96 14.34 3.95
CA ASP A 198 -2.74 14.06 4.72
C ASP A 198 -2.87 14.40 6.19
N ARG A 199 -3.72 15.40 6.52
CA ARG A 199 -3.98 15.79 7.90
C ARG A 199 -4.60 14.63 8.70
N LYS A 200 -5.36 13.74 8.06
CA LYS A 200 -5.96 12.56 8.70
C LYS A 200 -4.90 11.58 9.19
N ASP A 201 -3.80 11.49 8.46
CA ASP A 201 -2.64 10.64 8.75
C ASP A 201 -1.43 11.50 9.14
N LYS A 202 -1.65 12.60 9.86
CA LYS A 202 -0.57 13.45 10.36
C LYS A 202 0.40 12.61 11.22
N PRO A 203 1.73 12.81 11.07
CA PRO A 203 2.72 12.13 11.91
C PRO A 203 2.49 12.39 13.41
N CYS A 204 2.75 11.39 14.24
CA CYS A 204 2.72 11.55 15.69
C CYS A 204 3.91 12.40 16.16
N THR A 205 3.75 13.06 17.30
CA THR A 205 4.85 13.73 18.00
C THR A 205 5.96 12.73 18.29
N ILE A 206 7.19 13.09 17.95
CA ILE A 206 8.36 12.24 18.12
C ILE A 206 8.85 12.35 19.56
N ILE A 207 9.04 11.19 20.19
CA ILE A 207 9.51 11.05 21.56
C ILE A 207 10.98 10.61 21.54
N ALA A 208 11.85 11.34 22.23
CA ALA A 208 13.30 11.13 22.21
C ALA A 208 13.72 9.70 22.59
N THR A 209 13.10 9.16 23.64
CA THR A 209 13.45 7.86 24.26
C THR A 209 13.00 6.64 23.44
N SER A 210 12.26 6.83 22.36
CA SER A 210 11.77 5.72 21.54
C SER A 210 12.77 5.33 20.45
N ASN A 211 13.01 4.03 20.30
CA ASN A 211 13.87 3.48 19.23
C ASN A 211 13.15 3.34 17.88
N LYS A 212 11.86 3.70 17.81
CA LYS A 212 11.06 3.72 16.59
C LYS A 212 10.06 4.86 16.60
N LEU A 213 9.62 5.28 15.43
CA LEU A 213 8.49 6.20 15.31
C LEU A 213 7.19 5.52 15.76
N SER A 214 6.38 6.28 16.48
CA SER A 214 5.03 5.93 16.88
C SER A 214 4.02 6.34 15.79
N GLY A 215 2.93 5.59 15.69
CA GLY A 215 1.86 5.82 14.70
C GLY A 215 1.50 4.56 13.92
N GLY A 216 0.34 4.59 13.26
CA GLY A 216 -0.06 3.52 12.35
C GLY A 216 0.67 3.61 11.00
N ALA A 217 0.63 2.53 10.21
CA ALA A 217 1.31 2.43 8.91
C ALA A 217 1.11 3.66 8.00
N CYS A 218 -0.13 4.16 7.84
CA CYS A 218 -0.41 5.33 6.99
C CYS A 218 0.24 6.62 7.51
N GLN A 219 0.33 6.81 8.83
CA GLN A 219 0.98 7.99 9.43
C GLN A 219 2.49 7.95 9.21
N ILE A 220 3.10 6.76 9.35
CA ILE A 220 4.53 6.57 9.08
C ILE A 220 4.85 6.76 7.60
N TRP A 221 4.01 6.23 6.71
CA TRP A 221 4.14 6.46 5.27
C TRP A 221 4.03 7.94 4.92
N ASN A 222 3.02 8.62 5.44
CA ASN A 222 2.83 10.05 5.23
C ASN A 222 4.02 10.85 5.76
N PHE A 223 4.59 10.43 6.90
CA PHE A 223 5.77 11.10 7.46
C PHE A 223 6.98 10.94 6.54
N LEU A 224 7.34 9.72 6.13
CA LEU A 224 8.46 9.50 5.20
C LEU A 224 8.31 10.33 3.92
N ARG A 225 7.10 10.34 3.35
CA ARG A 225 6.78 11.05 2.12
C ARG A 225 6.97 12.56 2.24
N LEU A 226 6.47 13.16 3.32
CA LEU A 226 6.46 14.61 3.51
C LEU A 226 7.67 15.14 4.29
N PHE A 227 8.46 14.27 4.93
CA PHE A 227 9.60 14.67 5.75
C PHE A 227 10.56 15.60 5.00
N PRO A 228 10.96 15.34 3.74
CA PRO A 228 11.85 16.25 3.02
C PRO A 228 11.29 17.67 2.84
N LEU A 229 9.96 17.80 2.71
CA LEU A 229 9.29 19.09 2.64
C LEU A 229 9.17 19.76 4.02
N ILE A 230 8.90 18.97 5.07
CA ILE A 230 8.78 19.46 6.45
C ILE A 230 10.08 20.09 6.93
N ILE A 231 11.23 19.52 6.56
CA ILE A 231 12.55 19.98 6.97
C ILE A 231 13.32 20.72 5.88
N TYR A 232 12.67 21.12 4.79
CA TYR A 232 13.34 21.69 3.61
C TYR A 232 14.31 22.83 3.94
N GLU A 233 13.88 23.78 4.79
CA GLU A 233 14.69 24.93 5.22
C GLU A 233 15.78 24.58 6.26
N LYS A 234 15.87 23.31 6.67
CA LYS A 234 16.87 22.79 7.61
C LYS A 234 17.85 21.81 6.96
N LEU A 235 17.71 21.56 5.66
CA LEU A 235 18.68 20.78 4.91
C LEU A 235 20.03 21.51 4.91
N LYS A 236 21.08 20.83 5.39
CA LYS A 236 22.44 21.37 5.38
C LYS A 236 23.26 20.90 4.18
N ASN A 237 23.18 19.62 3.86
CA ASN A 237 23.98 18.99 2.80
C ASN A 237 23.18 17.92 2.08
N ILE A 238 22.89 18.14 0.79
CA ILE A 238 22.17 17.19 -0.07
C ILE A 238 23.00 15.94 -0.43
N ASN A 239 24.32 16.02 -0.29
CA ASN A 239 25.25 14.91 -0.52
C ASN A 239 25.59 14.16 0.76
N ASP A 240 24.90 14.46 1.87
CA ASP A 240 25.06 13.67 3.10
C ASP A 240 24.61 12.23 2.87
N HIS A 241 25.39 11.28 3.36
CA HIS A 241 25.19 9.86 3.09
C HIS A 241 23.91 9.31 3.76
N VAL A 242 23.53 9.81 4.94
CA VAL A 242 22.27 9.43 5.59
C VAL A 242 21.08 10.08 4.90
N TRP A 243 21.24 11.32 4.41
CA TRP A 243 20.24 11.95 3.56
C TRP A 243 19.99 11.18 2.25
N GLN A 244 21.05 10.72 1.59
CA GLN A 244 20.95 9.87 0.40
C GLN A 244 20.26 8.53 0.70
N LEU A 245 20.55 7.90 1.85
CA LEU A 245 19.84 6.70 2.30
C LEU A 245 18.34 6.93 2.50
N LEU A 246 17.97 8.06 3.10
CA LEU A 246 16.57 8.44 3.24
C LEU A 246 15.89 8.62 1.87
N MET A 247 16.58 9.23 0.89
CA MET A 247 16.04 9.40 -0.46
C MET A 247 15.90 8.06 -1.19
N LEU A 248 16.86 7.14 -1.04
CA LEU A 248 16.75 5.77 -1.55
C LEU A 248 15.55 5.04 -0.94
N LEU A 249 15.37 5.11 0.38
CA LEU A 249 14.22 4.50 1.06
C LEU A 249 12.89 5.10 0.58
N SER A 250 12.84 6.42 0.41
CA SER A 250 11.67 7.14 -0.13
C SER A 250 11.32 6.65 -1.53
N GLU A 251 12.32 6.47 -2.39
CA GLU A 251 12.13 5.98 -3.75
C GLU A 251 11.71 4.51 -3.83
N ILE A 252 12.33 3.65 -3.02
CA ILE A 252 11.93 2.23 -2.87
C ILE A 252 10.45 2.16 -2.51
N VAL A 253 10.02 2.95 -1.52
CA VAL A 253 8.62 3.05 -1.10
C VAL A 253 7.72 3.57 -2.22
N ASP A 254 8.16 4.58 -2.97
CA ASP A 254 7.41 5.14 -4.10
C ASP A 254 7.13 4.04 -5.16
N ILE A 255 8.12 3.23 -5.53
CA ILE A 255 7.94 2.15 -6.52
C ILE A 255 7.05 1.02 -5.96
N ILE A 256 7.35 0.51 -4.75
CA ILE A 256 6.64 -0.65 -4.17
C ILE A 256 5.15 -0.35 -3.92
N CYS A 257 4.83 0.91 -3.59
CA CYS A 257 3.47 1.33 -3.28
C CYS A 257 2.68 1.77 -4.52
N ALA A 258 3.28 1.74 -5.71
CA ALA A 258 2.58 2.09 -6.94
C ALA A 258 1.44 1.08 -7.22
N PRO A 259 0.24 1.54 -7.62
CA PRO A 259 -0.91 0.67 -7.86
C PRO A 259 -0.80 -0.14 -9.16
N VAL A 260 0.14 0.24 -10.03
CA VAL A 260 0.49 -0.43 -11.28
C VAL A 260 2.01 -0.38 -11.39
N ILE A 261 2.64 -1.52 -11.66
CA ILE A 261 4.10 -1.66 -11.74
C ILE A 261 4.44 -2.42 -13.02
N HIS A 262 5.15 -1.78 -13.94
CA HIS A 262 5.66 -2.42 -15.14
C HIS A 262 6.89 -3.27 -14.81
N LYS A 263 6.97 -4.48 -15.37
CA LYS A 263 8.03 -5.45 -15.03
C LYS A 263 9.46 -4.95 -15.28
N SER A 264 9.66 -4.00 -16.20
CA SER A 264 11.01 -3.48 -16.51
C SER A 264 11.63 -2.69 -15.35
N ILE A 265 10.82 -2.09 -14.46
CA ILE A 265 11.35 -1.35 -13.30
C ILE A 265 11.92 -2.27 -12.20
N LEU A 266 11.65 -3.58 -12.25
CA LEU A 266 12.00 -4.48 -11.15
C LEU A 266 13.50 -4.70 -11.01
N GLY A 267 14.26 -4.64 -12.11
CA GLY A 267 15.72 -4.66 -12.06
C GLY A 267 16.27 -3.42 -11.35
N TYR A 268 15.70 -2.25 -11.64
CA TYR A 268 16.04 -1.00 -10.97
C TYR A 268 15.65 -1.01 -9.49
N LEU A 269 14.44 -1.49 -9.15
CA LEU A 269 14.02 -1.66 -7.77
C LEU A 269 14.96 -2.59 -6.99
N GLN A 270 15.44 -3.67 -7.62
CA GLN A 270 16.41 -4.57 -7.01
C GLN A 270 17.74 -3.86 -6.71
N ALA A 271 18.24 -3.03 -7.63
CA ALA A 271 19.45 -2.24 -7.43
C ALA A 271 19.27 -1.20 -6.30
N LEU A 272 18.14 -0.49 -6.27
CA LEU A 272 17.84 0.46 -5.20
C LEU A 272 17.81 -0.21 -3.82
N ILE A 273 17.14 -1.35 -3.70
CA ILE A 273 17.07 -2.10 -2.43
C ILE A 273 18.46 -2.56 -2.00
N PHE A 274 19.28 -2.98 -2.95
CA PHE A 274 20.67 -3.35 -2.71
C PHE A 274 21.47 -2.16 -2.17
N ASP A 275 21.47 -1.03 -2.88
CA ASP A 275 22.23 0.17 -2.49
C ASP A 275 21.78 0.68 -1.11
N TYR A 276 20.46 0.65 -0.85
CA TYR A 276 19.89 1.01 0.43
C TYR A 276 20.35 0.08 1.55
N ILE A 277 20.27 -1.25 1.40
CA ILE A 277 20.65 -2.20 2.45
C ILE A 277 22.17 -2.10 2.73
N SER A 278 22.99 -2.12 1.69
CA SER A 278 24.45 -2.06 1.82
C SER A 278 24.92 -0.71 2.35
N GLY A 279 24.28 0.39 1.96
CA GLY A 279 24.57 1.71 2.53
C GLY A 279 24.10 1.81 3.98
N ARG A 280 22.90 1.32 4.31
CA ARG A 280 22.36 1.34 5.68
C ARG A 280 23.23 0.56 6.65
N GLN A 281 23.81 -0.56 6.21
CA GLN A 281 24.71 -1.35 7.04
C GLN A 281 26.05 -0.64 7.29
N ARG A 282 26.62 0.03 6.28
CA ARG A 282 27.91 0.76 6.38
C ARG A 282 27.83 2.11 7.10
N SER A 283 26.68 2.78 7.03
CA SER A 283 26.53 4.15 7.52
C SER A 283 26.06 4.23 8.97
N ILE A 284 25.47 3.15 9.50
CA ILE A 284 24.90 3.13 10.85
C ILE A 284 25.17 1.76 11.50
N ASP A 285 26.45 1.52 11.77
CA ASP A 285 26.96 0.27 12.35
C ASP A 285 26.37 -0.05 13.73
N SER A 286 25.98 1.00 14.48
CA SER A 286 25.39 0.86 15.82
C SER A 286 23.99 0.22 15.83
N ALA A 287 23.34 0.10 14.67
CA ALA A 287 21.98 -0.41 14.56
C ALA A 287 21.89 -1.52 13.49
N PRO A 288 21.90 -2.80 13.89
CA PRO A 288 21.95 -3.94 12.97
C PRO A 288 20.67 -4.08 12.13
N LEU A 289 20.82 -4.70 10.96
CA LEU A 289 19.70 -5.03 10.09
C LEU A 289 18.73 -6.00 10.78
N ARG A 290 17.45 -5.74 10.56
CA ARG A 290 16.33 -6.54 11.10
C ARG A 290 15.78 -7.48 10.01
N PRO A 291 15.12 -8.60 10.34
CA PRO A 291 14.46 -9.49 9.37
C PRO A 291 13.62 -8.78 8.31
N LYS A 292 12.93 -7.70 8.69
CA LYS A 292 12.10 -6.91 7.77
C LYS A 292 12.90 -6.21 6.66
N HIS A 293 14.15 -5.84 6.89
CA HIS A 293 15.04 -5.33 5.84
C HIS A 293 15.34 -6.43 4.82
N HIS A 294 15.60 -7.65 5.29
CA HIS A 294 15.77 -8.79 4.41
C HIS A 294 14.49 -9.10 3.63
N PHE A 295 13.30 -8.94 4.21
CA PHE A 295 12.05 -9.14 3.48
C PHE A 295 11.91 -8.23 2.25
N LEU A 296 12.46 -7.00 2.30
CA LEU A 296 12.48 -6.11 1.13
C LEU A 296 13.19 -6.72 -0.07
N THR A 297 14.26 -7.51 0.15
CA THR A 297 15.02 -8.15 -0.94
C THR A 297 14.16 -9.10 -1.78
N HIS A 298 13.05 -9.60 -1.23
CA HIS A 298 12.12 -10.46 -1.96
C HIS A 298 11.11 -9.68 -2.79
N TYR A 299 10.91 -8.39 -2.53
CA TYR A 299 9.80 -7.64 -3.13
C TYR A 299 9.81 -7.59 -4.66
N PRO A 300 10.96 -7.42 -5.36
CA PRO A 300 10.98 -7.51 -6.81
C PRO A 300 10.40 -8.85 -7.32
N TYR A 301 10.77 -9.97 -6.68
CA TYR A 301 10.22 -11.28 -7.02
C TYR A 301 8.75 -11.40 -6.63
N LEU A 302 8.36 -10.95 -5.44
CA LEU A 302 6.97 -11.04 -4.99
C LEU A 302 6.03 -10.16 -5.82
N ILE A 303 6.49 -9.04 -6.38
CA ILE A 303 5.74 -8.23 -7.34
C ILE A 303 5.46 -9.02 -8.62
N LEU A 304 6.40 -9.86 -9.10
CA LEU A 304 6.15 -10.73 -10.25
C LEU A 304 5.08 -11.80 -9.94
N GLN A 305 5.00 -12.28 -8.70
CA GLN A 305 4.07 -13.34 -8.32
C GLN A 305 2.66 -12.82 -8.02
N PHE A 306 2.56 -11.70 -7.30
CA PHE A 306 1.27 -11.16 -6.84
C PHE A 306 0.77 -9.94 -7.61
N GLY A 307 1.61 -9.37 -8.47
CA GLY A 307 1.43 -7.99 -8.94
C GLY A 307 1.78 -6.96 -7.86
N PRO A 308 1.28 -5.72 -7.98
CA PRO A 308 1.59 -4.65 -7.02
C PRO A 308 1.23 -5.02 -5.57
N LEU A 309 2.23 -5.01 -4.68
CA LEU A 309 2.07 -5.55 -3.31
C LEU A 309 1.10 -4.74 -2.44
N ILE A 310 0.84 -3.48 -2.79
CA ILE A 310 -0.18 -2.65 -2.14
C ILE A 310 -1.60 -3.23 -2.30
N LYS A 311 -1.82 -4.13 -3.28
CA LYS A 311 -3.10 -4.81 -3.48
C LYS A 311 -3.30 -6.05 -2.60
N VAL A 312 -2.25 -6.55 -1.96
CA VAL A 312 -2.27 -7.80 -1.18
C VAL A 312 -1.99 -7.62 0.32
N TRP A 313 -1.72 -6.39 0.77
CA TRP A 313 -1.53 -6.06 2.19
C TRP A 313 -2.84 -6.14 3.02
N THR A 314 -2.71 -6.08 4.35
CA THR A 314 -3.81 -6.42 5.28
C THR A 314 -4.71 -5.26 5.69
N LEU A 315 -4.38 -4.01 5.39
CA LEU A 315 -5.06 -2.83 5.97
C LEU A 315 -6.57 -2.79 5.75
N ARG A 316 -7.08 -3.31 4.63
CA ARG A 316 -8.54 -3.39 4.38
C ARG A 316 -9.23 -4.44 5.26
N PHE A 317 -8.57 -5.56 5.54
CA PHE A 317 -9.06 -6.56 6.49
C PHE A 317 -9.04 -6.01 7.92
N GLU A 318 -7.99 -5.27 8.31
CA GLU A 318 -7.94 -4.58 9.60
C GLU A 318 -9.04 -3.52 9.73
N SER A 319 -9.34 -2.79 8.65
CA SER A 319 -10.46 -1.85 8.61
C SER A 319 -11.80 -2.56 8.87
N LYS A 320 -11.97 -3.80 8.38
CA LYS A 320 -13.16 -4.61 8.65
C LYS A 320 -13.29 -4.98 10.13
N HIS A 321 -12.19 -5.17 10.87
CA HIS A 321 -12.23 -5.45 12.31
C HIS A 321 -12.93 -4.34 13.11
N ARG A 322 -12.94 -3.09 12.63
CA ARG A 322 -13.65 -1.98 13.27
C ARG A 322 -15.14 -2.27 13.44
N TYR A 323 -15.77 -2.93 12.47
CA TYR A 323 -17.17 -3.34 12.55
C TYR A 323 -17.40 -4.24 13.77
N PHE A 324 -16.62 -5.32 13.89
CA PHE A 324 -16.76 -6.29 14.97
C PHE A 324 -16.46 -5.65 16.34
N LYS A 325 -15.42 -4.81 16.43
CA LYS A 325 -15.10 -4.02 17.64
C LYS A 325 -16.26 -3.10 18.06
N LYS A 326 -16.97 -2.48 17.10
CA LYS A 326 -18.14 -1.64 17.40
C LYS A 326 -19.34 -2.47 17.85
N VAL A 327 -19.59 -3.61 17.21
CA VAL A 327 -20.70 -4.50 17.58
C VAL A 327 -20.52 -5.05 18.99
N ILE A 328 -19.34 -5.56 19.34
CA ILE A 328 -19.15 -6.14 20.67
C ILE A 328 -19.32 -5.07 21.77
N ARG A 329 -18.75 -3.87 21.58
CA ARG A 329 -18.86 -2.74 22.53
C ARG A 329 -20.29 -2.22 22.68
N SER A 330 -21.11 -2.28 21.64
CA SER A 330 -22.50 -1.80 21.69
C SER A 330 -23.48 -2.88 22.16
N SER A 331 -23.24 -4.14 21.80
CA SER A 331 -24.12 -5.24 22.19
C SER A 331 -23.96 -5.66 23.64
N GLN A 332 -22.76 -5.52 24.21
CA GLN A 332 -22.42 -5.95 25.58
C GLN A 332 -22.82 -7.42 25.86
N ASN A 333 -22.94 -8.25 24.81
CA ASN A 333 -23.27 -9.67 24.92
C ASN A 333 -22.01 -10.51 24.77
N PHE A 334 -21.56 -11.08 25.88
CA PHE A 334 -20.31 -11.84 25.95
C PHE A 334 -20.52 -13.36 26.12
N LYS A 335 -21.77 -13.87 26.12
CA LYS A 335 -22.04 -15.32 26.30
C LYS A 335 -21.45 -16.14 25.15
N ASN A 336 -21.79 -15.76 23.91
CA ASN A 336 -21.18 -16.32 22.72
C ASN A 336 -20.87 -15.17 21.73
N PRO A 337 -19.70 -14.52 21.89
CA PRO A 337 -19.32 -13.37 21.07
C PRO A 337 -19.23 -13.73 19.59
N THR A 338 -18.66 -14.88 19.24
CA THR A 338 -18.44 -15.28 17.85
C THR A 338 -19.78 -15.47 17.12
N ALA A 339 -20.75 -16.17 17.73
CA ALA A 339 -22.09 -16.32 17.17
C ALA A 339 -22.86 -14.99 17.07
N SER A 340 -22.73 -14.12 18.07
CA SER A 340 -23.38 -12.80 18.06
C SER A 340 -22.82 -11.91 16.95
N LEU A 341 -21.49 -11.91 16.80
CA LEU A 341 -20.77 -11.13 15.79
C LEU A 341 -21.04 -11.64 14.37
N SER A 342 -21.09 -12.96 14.16
CA SER A 342 -21.43 -13.54 12.85
C SER A 342 -22.87 -13.18 12.45
N ASN A 343 -23.85 -13.36 13.35
CA ASN A 343 -25.25 -13.03 13.06
C ASN A 343 -25.44 -11.55 12.73
N LYS A 344 -24.87 -10.64 13.52
CA LYS A 344 -24.98 -9.19 13.22
C LYS A 344 -24.30 -8.85 11.90
N HIS A 345 -23.14 -9.46 11.61
CA HIS A 345 -22.43 -9.23 10.36
C HIS A 345 -23.26 -9.67 9.16
N GLU A 346 -23.87 -10.85 9.19
CA GLU A 346 -24.73 -11.31 8.08
C GLU A 346 -25.97 -10.45 7.90
N LEU A 347 -26.62 -10.00 8.99
CA LEU A 347 -27.72 -9.02 8.89
C LEU A 347 -27.26 -7.71 8.21
N SER A 348 -26.07 -7.21 8.58
CA SER A 348 -25.49 -6.04 7.93
C SER A 348 -25.15 -6.31 6.46
N GLN A 349 -24.71 -7.51 6.10
CA GLN A 349 -24.45 -7.90 4.71
C GLN A 349 -25.74 -8.03 3.91
N CYS A 350 -26.85 -8.49 4.50
CA CYS A 350 -28.16 -8.50 3.86
C CYS A 350 -28.61 -7.10 3.46
N LEU A 351 -28.48 -6.12 4.37
CA LEU A 351 -28.77 -4.72 4.04
C LEU A 351 -27.91 -4.21 2.88
N VAL A 352 -26.62 -4.53 2.88
CA VAL A 352 -25.70 -4.14 1.79
C VAL A 352 -26.16 -4.74 0.46
N ARG A 353 -26.53 -6.03 0.44
CA ARG A 353 -27.03 -6.74 -0.76
C ARG A 353 -28.35 -6.15 -1.28
N LEU A 354 -29.17 -5.54 -0.42
CA LEU A 354 -30.39 -4.83 -0.79
C LEU A 354 -30.16 -3.40 -1.31
N GLY A 355 -28.90 -3.00 -1.56
CA GLY A 355 -28.57 -1.70 -2.14
C GLY A 355 -28.39 -0.57 -1.14
N SER A 356 -28.21 -0.86 0.16
CA SER A 356 -27.88 0.19 1.15
C SER A 356 -26.46 0.74 0.99
N ASP A 357 -25.62 0.12 0.17
CA ASP A 357 -24.23 0.54 -0.06
C ASP A 357 -24.08 1.45 -1.29
N ARG A 358 -24.53 2.71 -1.16
CA ARG A 358 -24.47 3.75 -2.21
C ARG A 358 -23.11 4.44 -2.37
N ARG A 359 -22.05 3.90 -1.76
CA ARG A 359 -20.74 4.58 -1.64
C ARG A 359 -19.85 4.46 -2.87
N LEU A 360 -20.25 3.67 -3.85
CA LEU A 360 -19.52 3.46 -5.11
C LEU A 360 -20.10 4.26 -6.27
N ASP A 361 -21.22 4.94 -6.04
CA ASP A 361 -21.93 5.73 -7.04
C ASP A 361 -21.22 7.07 -7.30
N LEU A 362 -21.44 7.62 -8.49
CA LEU A 362 -21.07 8.99 -8.81
C LEU A 362 -21.94 9.93 -7.95
N ASN A 363 -21.31 10.59 -6.98
CA ASN A 363 -21.97 11.60 -6.17
C ASN A 363 -21.57 12.99 -6.67
N LEU A 364 -22.56 13.77 -7.06
CA LEU A 364 -22.40 15.10 -7.64
C LEU A 364 -22.73 16.15 -6.59
N TYR A 365 -21.89 17.18 -6.45
CA TYR A 365 -22.07 18.24 -5.46
C TYR A 365 -21.89 19.61 -6.11
N GLU A 366 -22.75 20.56 -5.71
CA GLU A 366 -22.64 21.99 -6.05
C GLU A 366 -22.59 22.23 -7.57
N THR A 367 -23.79 22.25 -8.19
CA THR A 367 -23.96 22.34 -9.65
C THR A 367 -24.27 23.75 -10.13
N THR A 368 -23.75 24.09 -11.30
CA THR A 368 -24.09 25.30 -12.04
C THR A 368 -24.26 25.00 -13.53
N GLU A 369 -25.04 25.84 -14.21
CA GLU A 369 -25.20 25.77 -15.66
C GLU A 369 -23.85 26.02 -16.35
N PHE A 370 -23.45 25.12 -17.25
CA PHE A 370 -22.22 25.26 -18.00
C PHE A 370 -22.46 26.07 -19.29
N LYS A 371 -21.78 27.22 -19.42
CA LYS A 371 -21.81 28.05 -20.63
C LYS A 371 -20.42 28.19 -21.19
N ILE A 372 -20.16 27.51 -22.32
CA ILE A 372 -18.84 27.50 -22.96
C ILE A 372 -18.33 28.92 -23.29
N SER A 373 -19.22 29.84 -23.65
CA SER A 373 -18.90 31.22 -23.99
C SER A 373 -18.32 32.06 -22.83
N MET A 374 -18.43 31.59 -21.58
CA MET A 374 -17.88 32.28 -20.41
C MET A 374 -16.37 32.04 -20.20
N TYR A 375 -15.77 31.11 -20.95
CA TYR A 375 -14.36 30.74 -20.80
C TYR A 375 -13.47 31.36 -21.87
N ASN A 376 -12.15 31.36 -21.66
CA ASN A 376 -11.21 31.92 -22.63
C ASN A 376 -11.20 31.13 -23.96
N ASN A 377 -10.70 31.76 -25.02
CA ASN A 377 -10.73 31.21 -26.38
C ASN A 377 -10.01 29.85 -26.51
N GLU A 378 -8.97 29.59 -25.71
CA GLU A 378 -8.26 28.31 -25.74
C GLU A 378 -9.09 27.18 -25.14
N MET A 379 -9.68 27.43 -23.96
CA MET A 379 -10.59 26.49 -23.30
C MET A 379 -11.79 26.17 -24.19
N GLN A 380 -12.40 27.19 -24.82
CA GLN A 380 -13.53 27.00 -25.73
C GLN A 380 -13.18 26.04 -26.88
N LYS A 381 -12.03 26.22 -27.54
CA LYS A 381 -11.57 25.33 -28.62
C LYS A 381 -11.41 23.89 -28.15
N ILE A 382 -10.82 23.69 -26.98
CA ILE A 382 -10.58 22.34 -26.43
C ILE A 382 -11.88 21.66 -26.02
N LEU A 383 -12.80 22.39 -25.38
CA LEU A 383 -14.10 21.86 -24.96
C LEU A 383 -14.99 21.54 -26.17
N PHE A 384 -14.91 22.33 -27.24
CA PHE A 384 -15.58 22.03 -28.51
C PHE A 384 -15.03 20.74 -29.16
N ASN A 385 -13.70 20.59 -29.18
CA ASN A 385 -13.05 19.39 -29.71
C ASN A 385 -13.31 18.13 -28.88
N ALA A 386 -13.62 18.28 -27.58
CA ALA A 386 -13.94 17.17 -26.69
C ALA A 386 -15.33 16.54 -26.96
N ARG A 387 -16.15 17.13 -27.85
CA ARG A 387 -17.49 16.63 -28.24
C ARG A 387 -18.38 16.33 -27.03
N LEU A 388 -18.47 17.32 -26.13
CA LEU A 388 -19.26 17.21 -24.90
C LEU A 388 -20.76 17.05 -25.23
N PRO A 389 -21.53 16.29 -24.43
CA PRO A 389 -22.98 16.20 -24.57
C PRO A 389 -23.67 17.55 -24.37
N GLU A 390 -24.87 17.71 -24.95
CA GLU A 390 -25.64 18.97 -24.86
C GLU A 390 -26.12 19.29 -23.44
N ASN A 391 -26.43 18.26 -22.63
CA ASN A 391 -26.94 18.38 -21.26
C ASN A 391 -25.83 18.44 -20.19
N ILE A 392 -24.63 18.91 -20.52
CA ILE A 392 -23.50 18.90 -19.60
C ILE A 392 -23.62 20.00 -18.54
N MET A 393 -23.32 19.64 -17.29
CA MET A 393 -23.38 20.54 -16.14
C MET A 393 -22.01 20.70 -15.50
N LEU A 394 -21.75 21.88 -14.92
CA LEU A 394 -20.53 22.17 -14.18
C LEU A 394 -20.72 21.78 -12.71
N TYR A 395 -19.71 21.15 -12.12
CA TYR A 395 -19.67 20.78 -10.71
C TYR A 395 -18.40 21.27 -10.04
N GLN A 396 -18.52 21.75 -8.80
CA GLN A 396 -17.34 22.15 -8.01
C GLN A 396 -16.60 20.95 -7.42
N LYS A 397 -17.36 19.89 -7.13
CA LYS A 397 -16.85 18.67 -6.50
C LYS A 397 -17.66 17.46 -6.94
N ILE A 398 -16.96 16.36 -7.17
CA ILE A 398 -17.57 15.05 -7.39
C ILE A 398 -16.91 13.99 -6.52
N VAL A 399 -17.63 12.91 -6.24
CA VAL A 399 -17.05 11.67 -5.72
C VAL A 399 -17.34 10.57 -6.71
N TYR A 400 -16.28 10.04 -7.33
CA TYR A 400 -16.39 8.97 -8.31
C TYR A 400 -15.63 7.73 -7.80
N LYS A 401 -16.33 6.59 -7.70
CA LYS A 401 -15.79 5.33 -7.17
C LYS A 401 -15.05 5.50 -5.83
N GLY A 402 -15.60 6.35 -4.95
CA GLY A 402 -15.03 6.65 -3.63
C GLY A 402 -13.86 7.65 -3.61
N THR A 403 -13.46 8.20 -4.76
CA THR A 403 -12.41 9.22 -4.86
C THR A 403 -13.04 10.59 -5.07
N THR A 404 -12.61 11.58 -4.28
CA THR A 404 -13.13 12.96 -4.37
C THR A 404 -12.28 13.78 -5.32
N TYR A 405 -12.90 14.44 -6.29
CA TYR A 405 -12.24 15.38 -7.20
C TYR A 405 -12.83 16.78 -7.01
N LYS A 406 -11.98 17.80 -7.01
CA LYS A 406 -12.38 19.20 -6.94
C LYS A 406 -11.43 20.07 -7.77
N ALA A 407 -11.91 21.24 -8.16
CA ALA A 407 -11.05 22.26 -8.78
C ALA A 407 -9.80 22.54 -7.92
N GLY A 408 -8.66 22.72 -8.58
CA GLY A 408 -7.35 22.90 -7.96
C GLY A 408 -6.63 21.61 -7.55
N ASN A 409 -7.29 20.44 -7.57
CA ASN A 409 -6.55 19.17 -7.46
C ASN A 409 -5.66 18.94 -8.67
N VAL A 410 -4.52 18.29 -8.48
CA VAL A 410 -3.62 17.91 -9.57
C VAL A 410 -3.72 16.41 -9.83
N LEU A 411 -3.80 16.00 -11.09
CA LEU A 411 -3.75 14.62 -11.50
C LEU A 411 -2.53 14.36 -12.38
N PHE A 412 -2.06 13.12 -12.29
CA PHE A 412 -1.13 12.56 -13.24
C PHE A 412 -1.89 12.16 -14.51
N ILE A 413 -1.49 12.71 -15.65
CA ILE A 413 -2.15 12.46 -16.93
C ILE A 413 -1.42 11.39 -17.73
N ASN A 414 -0.09 11.52 -17.86
CA ASN A 414 0.70 10.58 -18.66
C ASN A 414 2.17 10.56 -18.24
N GLN A 415 2.83 9.43 -18.51
CA GLN A 415 4.25 9.16 -18.38
C GLN A 415 4.90 9.00 -19.75
N LYS A 416 6.17 9.36 -19.89
CA LYS A 416 7.04 8.77 -20.93
C LYS A 416 8.22 8.03 -20.34
N ALA A 417 8.82 8.56 -19.28
CA ALA A 417 9.94 7.95 -18.58
C ALA A 417 9.71 7.94 -17.06
N TYR A 418 10.42 7.08 -16.32
CA TYR A 418 10.37 7.11 -14.86
C TYR A 418 10.96 8.42 -14.32
N LYS A 419 10.21 9.13 -13.47
CA LYS A 419 10.51 10.47 -12.92
C LYS A 419 10.60 11.63 -13.93
N PHE A 420 10.88 11.36 -15.21
CA PHE A 420 11.05 12.38 -16.24
C PHE A 420 9.90 12.36 -17.25
N ASP A 421 9.71 13.47 -17.96
CA ASP A 421 8.69 13.61 -19.01
C ASP A 421 7.25 13.25 -18.58
N ASN A 422 6.94 13.60 -17.33
CA ASN A 422 5.62 13.42 -16.76
C ASN A 422 4.71 14.59 -17.11
N THR A 423 3.43 14.30 -17.35
CA THR A 423 2.40 15.33 -17.57
C THR A 423 1.48 15.38 -16.37
N PHE A 424 1.44 16.53 -15.69
CA PHE A 424 0.50 16.81 -14.62
C PHE A 424 -0.54 17.83 -15.10
N GLY A 425 -1.80 17.60 -14.71
CA GLY A 425 -2.90 18.51 -14.99
C GLY A 425 -3.60 18.95 -13.72
N LYS A 426 -3.72 20.26 -13.52
CA LYS A 426 -4.54 20.85 -12.45
C LYS A 426 -5.99 20.96 -12.90
N ILE A 427 -6.93 20.44 -12.13
CA ILE A 427 -8.35 20.45 -12.46
C ILE A 427 -8.85 21.90 -12.44
N CYS A 428 -9.36 22.35 -13.58
CA CYS A 428 -10.03 23.65 -13.73
C CYS A 428 -11.54 23.48 -13.64
N LEU A 429 -12.08 22.56 -14.45
CA LEU A 429 -13.51 22.31 -14.56
C LEU A 429 -13.80 20.82 -14.45
N ILE A 430 -14.91 20.50 -13.80
CA ILE A 430 -15.47 19.16 -13.74
C ILE A 430 -16.85 19.23 -14.38
N LEU A 431 -16.99 18.58 -15.52
CA LEU A 431 -18.18 18.62 -16.34
C LEU A 431 -18.79 17.22 -16.37
N CYS A 432 -20.06 17.09 -15.99
CA CYS A 432 -20.72 15.78 -15.96
C CYS A 432 -22.00 15.81 -16.78
N SER A 433 -22.27 14.71 -17.46
CA SER A 433 -23.54 14.39 -18.10
C SER A 433 -23.79 12.89 -17.90
N ASP A 434 -24.97 12.56 -17.39
CA ASP A 434 -25.36 11.20 -16.99
C ASP A 434 -24.30 10.53 -16.07
N ASP A 435 -23.66 9.47 -16.56
CA ASP A 435 -22.60 8.72 -15.86
C ASP A 435 -21.17 9.10 -16.30
N TYR A 436 -21.04 10.02 -17.25
CA TYR A 436 -19.76 10.42 -17.82
C TYR A 436 -19.24 11.70 -17.18
N VAL A 437 -17.95 11.68 -16.85
CA VAL A 437 -17.25 12.79 -16.23
C VAL A 437 -16.12 13.22 -17.16
N TRP A 438 -16.17 14.47 -17.61
CA TRP A 438 -15.09 15.15 -18.32
C TRP A 438 -14.40 16.12 -17.38
N ILE A 439 -13.07 16.12 -17.45
CA ILE A 439 -12.25 17.02 -16.66
C ILE A 439 -11.43 17.87 -17.61
N LEU A 440 -11.51 19.19 -17.43
CA LEU A 440 -10.61 20.13 -18.08
C LEU A 440 -9.44 20.43 -17.14
N PHE A 441 -8.25 20.23 -17.67
CA PHE A 441 -6.98 20.42 -16.98
C PHE A 441 -6.20 21.62 -17.51
N GLU A 442 -5.56 22.34 -16.61
CA GLU A 442 -4.38 23.18 -16.84
C GLU A 442 -3.14 22.29 -16.81
N ILE A 443 -2.47 22.14 -17.94
CA ILE A 443 -1.24 21.36 -18.03
C ILE A 443 -0.10 22.17 -17.43
N LEU A 444 0.56 21.60 -16.42
CA LEU A 444 1.61 22.27 -15.66
C LEU A 444 2.99 21.95 -16.22
N GLU A 445 3.81 23.00 -16.37
CA GLU A 445 5.27 22.83 -16.45
C GLU A 445 5.74 22.14 -15.17
N ASN A 446 6.62 21.15 -15.30
CA ASN A 446 7.15 20.44 -14.14
C ASN A 446 8.59 19.95 -14.35
N GLU A 447 9.29 19.84 -13.23
CA GLU A 447 10.67 19.36 -13.13
C GLU A 447 10.79 18.47 -11.90
N PHE A 448 11.42 17.30 -12.06
CA PHE A 448 11.66 16.41 -10.92
C PHE A 448 12.92 16.85 -10.16
N ILE A 449 12.75 17.06 -8.85
CA ILE A 449 13.81 17.45 -7.92
C ILE A 449 14.19 16.21 -7.11
N ASP A 450 15.34 15.64 -7.43
CA ASP A 450 15.82 14.35 -6.94
C ASP A 450 16.17 14.35 -5.45
N TYR A 451 16.88 15.36 -4.96
CA TYR A 451 17.39 15.42 -3.59
C TYR A 451 16.31 15.55 -2.51
N ILE A 452 15.05 15.77 -2.90
CA ILE A 452 13.85 15.77 -2.03
C ILE A 452 12.70 14.93 -2.61
N ASN A 453 12.92 14.23 -3.73
CA ASN A 453 11.96 13.40 -4.46
C ASN A 453 10.59 14.07 -4.71
N VAL A 454 10.55 15.29 -5.26
CA VAL A 454 9.29 16.00 -5.57
C VAL A 454 9.24 16.47 -7.02
N TYR A 455 8.05 16.82 -7.51
CA TYR A 455 7.87 17.50 -8.79
C TYR A 455 7.65 18.98 -8.53
N LYS A 456 8.62 19.83 -8.84
CA LYS A 456 8.42 21.28 -8.90
C LYS A 456 7.44 21.58 -10.03
N VAL A 457 6.47 22.44 -9.78
CA VAL A 457 5.49 22.88 -10.78
C VAL A 457 5.63 24.37 -11.07
N GLY A 458 5.42 24.73 -12.33
CA GLY A 458 5.61 26.07 -12.87
C GLY A 458 4.36 26.63 -13.52
N LYS A 459 4.54 27.34 -14.64
CA LYS A 459 3.46 27.99 -15.38
C LYS A 459 2.54 26.98 -16.06
N ILE A 460 1.35 27.45 -16.44
CA ILE A 460 0.43 26.73 -17.29
C ILE A 460 1.00 26.71 -18.72
N LEU A 461 1.13 25.52 -19.30
CA LEU A 461 1.64 25.32 -20.65
C LEU A 461 0.53 25.25 -21.70
N SER A 462 -0.60 24.63 -21.35
CA SER A 462 -1.75 24.43 -22.24
C SER A 462 -2.96 23.94 -21.43
N TYR A 463 -4.08 23.71 -22.10
CA TYR A 463 -5.25 23.04 -21.52
C TYR A 463 -5.48 21.68 -22.19
N ARG A 464 -6.12 20.76 -21.46
CA ARG A 464 -6.53 19.45 -22.01
C ARG A 464 -7.83 18.99 -21.38
N CYS A 465 -8.79 18.56 -22.20
CA CYS A 465 -10.02 17.92 -21.71
C CYS A 465 -9.92 16.41 -21.94
N VAL A 466 -10.24 15.62 -20.91
CA VAL A 466 -10.25 14.16 -20.98
C VAL A 466 -11.45 13.59 -20.23
N ASN A 467 -11.93 12.42 -20.64
CA ASN A 467 -12.86 11.67 -19.82
C ASN A 467 -12.11 11.09 -18.61
N LEU A 468 -12.72 11.13 -17.43
CA LEU A 468 -12.11 10.60 -16.20
C LEU A 468 -11.80 9.09 -16.32
N LEU A 469 -12.57 8.35 -17.14
CA LEU A 469 -12.33 6.93 -17.41
C LEU A 469 -11.05 6.64 -18.20
N ASP A 470 -10.56 7.62 -18.96
CA ASP A 470 -9.36 7.47 -19.80
C ASP A 470 -8.06 7.70 -19.01
N LEU A 471 -8.15 8.15 -17.76
CA LEU A 471 -6.99 8.38 -16.91
C LEU A 471 -6.47 7.07 -16.33
N VAL A 472 -5.16 6.84 -16.51
CA VAL A 472 -4.45 5.70 -15.93
C VAL A 472 -4.38 5.81 -14.40
N TYR A 473 -4.24 7.04 -13.88
CA TYR A 473 -4.13 7.31 -12.46
C TYR A 473 -5.28 8.20 -11.99
N TYR A 474 -6.01 7.70 -11.01
CA TYR A 474 -7.25 8.33 -10.53
C TYR A 474 -7.07 9.10 -9.23
N LYS A 475 -5.91 9.01 -8.56
CA LYS A 475 -5.71 9.63 -7.23
C LYS A 475 -5.34 11.12 -7.37
N PRO A 476 -6.18 12.05 -6.93
CA PRO A 476 -5.87 13.46 -6.95
C PRO A 476 -4.78 13.79 -5.93
N MET A 477 -3.96 14.78 -6.27
CA MET A 477 -2.88 15.33 -5.48
C MET A 477 -3.15 16.82 -5.21
N VAL A 478 -2.35 17.39 -4.33
CA VAL A 478 -2.35 18.84 -4.08
C VAL A 478 -0.95 19.38 -4.25
N GLU A 479 -0.88 20.70 -4.43
CA GLU A 479 0.37 21.46 -4.42
C GLU A 479 0.77 21.78 -2.97
N TYR A 480 2.06 21.73 -2.69
CA TYR A 480 2.68 22.14 -1.43
C TYR A 480 3.65 23.29 -1.71
N GLN A 481 3.71 24.22 -0.76
CA GLN A 481 4.69 25.29 -0.77
C GLN A 481 5.90 24.89 0.07
N ALA A 482 7.10 24.87 -0.53
CA ALA A 482 8.37 24.70 0.14
C ALA A 482 9.26 25.93 -0.13
N SER A 483 9.29 26.85 0.84
CA SER A 483 9.87 28.19 0.68
C SER A 483 9.33 28.89 -0.57
N ASN A 484 10.14 29.09 -1.61
CA ASN A 484 9.71 29.74 -2.88
C ASN A 484 9.31 28.73 -3.98
N MET A 485 9.31 27.44 -3.68
CA MET A 485 9.02 26.38 -4.64
C MET A 485 7.59 25.85 -4.41
N LEU A 486 6.77 25.92 -5.46
CA LEU A 486 5.52 25.18 -5.53
C LEU A 486 5.81 23.77 -6.09
N CYS A 487 5.34 22.73 -5.42
CA CYS A 487 5.65 21.36 -5.80
C CYS A 487 4.51 20.39 -5.50
N ILE A 488 4.59 19.21 -6.10
CA ILE A 488 3.71 18.08 -5.85
C ILE A 488 4.56 16.93 -5.32
N LYS A 489 4.10 16.30 -4.24
CA LYS A 489 4.68 15.06 -3.71
C LYS A 489 3.66 13.93 -3.82
N PRO A 490 3.72 13.12 -4.89
CA PRO A 490 2.85 11.96 -5.06
C PRO A 490 2.97 10.98 -3.89
N SER A 491 1.92 10.21 -3.62
CA SER A 491 1.96 9.16 -2.59
C SER A 491 2.73 7.91 -2.99
N HIS A 492 3.00 7.75 -4.28
CA HIS A 492 3.75 6.64 -4.86
C HIS A 492 4.36 7.11 -6.18
N GLY A 493 5.32 6.35 -6.71
CA GLY A 493 5.90 6.56 -8.03
C GLY A 493 4.90 6.24 -9.14
N PHE A 494 5.16 6.80 -10.33
CA PHE A 494 4.47 6.44 -11.56
C PHE A 494 5.40 5.50 -12.32
N VAL A 495 5.02 4.23 -12.43
CA VAL A 495 5.86 3.15 -13.00
C VAL A 495 5.02 2.21 -13.87
N SER A 496 3.97 2.73 -14.51
CA SER A 496 3.07 1.95 -15.36
C SER A 496 3.61 1.73 -16.76
N GLU A 497 4.44 2.65 -17.25
CA GLU A 497 5.13 2.58 -18.53
C GLU A 497 6.58 3.01 -18.30
N CYS A 498 7.53 2.21 -18.75
CA CYS A 498 8.94 2.56 -18.72
C CYS A 498 9.52 2.18 -20.07
N LEU A 499 9.72 3.18 -20.94
CA LEU A 499 10.59 3.08 -22.10
C LEU A 499 11.92 3.77 -21.75
#